data_AF-A0A202DDX5-F1
#
_entry.id   AF-A0A202DDX5-F1
#
_cell.length_a   1.000
_cell.length_b   1.000
_cell.length_c   1.000
_cell.angle_alpha   90.00
_cell.angle_beta   90.00
_cell.angle_gamma   90.00
#
_symmetry.space_group_name_H-M   'P 1'
#
loop_
_entity.id
_entity.type
_entity.pdbx_description
1 polymer ?
#
loop_
_entity_poly.entity_id
_entity_poly.type
_entity_poly.pdbx_seq_one_letter_code
_entity_poly.pdbx_strand_id
1 'polypeptide(L)'
;MRNDSVVSVEDGTDAFDRQFALNIISSENDALFEIDEALRRLDGGTYGGCEECGCIIDVPRLAALPFVRMCIKCQSEAEKTNRRYHHFDVRRSY
;
A
#
# COMPACT_ATOMS: atom_id res chain seq x y z
N MET A 1 -21.50 -44.00 15.64
CA MET A 1 -21.24 -43.87 14.19
C MET A 1 -20.26 -42.72 14.01
N ARG A 2 -19.23 -42.87 13.17
CA ARG A 2 -18.26 -41.81 12.89
C ARG A 2 -18.99 -40.70 12.13
N ASN A 3 -18.90 -39.48 12.65
CA ASN A 3 -19.45 -38.29 12.00
C ASN A 3 -18.40 -37.83 10.99
N ASP A 4 -18.40 -38.46 9.82
CA ASP A 4 -17.60 -38.01 8.68
C ASP A 4 -18.22 -36.69 8.19
N SER A 5 -17.77 -35.59 8.81
CA SER A 5 -18.07 -34.23 8.37
C SER A 5 -17.38 -34.05 7.03
N VAL A 6 -18.09 -34.42 5.96
CA VAL A 6 -17.67 -34.16 4.59
C VAL A 6 -17.69 -32.65 4.41
N VAL A 7 -16.53 -32.02 4.54
CA VAL A 7 -16.31 -30.68 4.02
C VAL A 7 -16.40 -30.82 2.51
N SER A 8 -17.54 -30.42 1.95
CA SER A 8 -17.78 -30.40 0.52
C SER A 8 -16.73 -29.50 -0.13
N VAL A 9 -15.94 -30.03 -1.06
CA VAL A 9 -14.88 -29.33 -1.82
C VAL A 9 -15.49 -28.39 -2.89
N GLU A 10 -16.72 -27.94 -2.66
CA GLU A 10 -17.50 -27.10 -3.58
C GLU A 10 -17.83 -25.75 -2.90
N ASP A 11 -18.11 -25.77 -1.59
CA ASP A 11 -18.26 -24.57 -0.76
C ASP A 11 -16.94 -23.82 -0.49
N GLY A 12 -15.81 -24.52 -0.57
CA GLY A 12 -14.49 -23.89 -0.38
C GLY A 12 -14.10 -22.97 -1.54
N THR A 13 -14.53 -23.29 -2.76
CA THR A 13 -14.17 -22.56 -3.98
C THR A 13 -14.98 -21.28 -4.11
N ASP A 14 -16.30 -21.32 -3.90
CA ASP A 14 -17.18 -20.14 -3.95
C ASP A 14 -16.82 -19.11 -2.88
N ALA A 15 -16.54 -19.56 -1.66
CA ALA A 15 -16.09 -18.70 -0.58
C ALA A 15 -14.73 -18.03 -0.91
N PHE A 16 -13.79 -18.79 -1.48
CA PHE A 16 -12.49 -18.28 -1.89
C PHE A 16 -12.60 -17.25 -3.03
N ASP A 17 -13.37 -17.55 -4.08
CA ASP A 17 -13.56 -16.66 -5.22
C ASP A 17 -14.24 -15.35 -4.81
N ARG A 18 -15.24 -15.41 -3.92
CA ARG A 18 -15.88 -14.23 -3.37
C ARG A 18 -14.91 -13.39 -2.54
N GLN A 19 -14.11 -14.03 -1.69
CA GLN A 19 -13.12 -13.34 -0.87
C GLN A 19 -12.00 -12.71 -1.73
N PHE A 20 -11.62 -13.39 -2.81
CA PHE A 20 -10.64 -12.90 -3.78
C PHE A 20 -11.18 -11.68 -4.55
N ALA A 21 -12.42 -11.74 -5.04
CA ALA A 21 -13.05 -10.62 -5.73
C ALA A 21 -13.17 -9.37 -4.83
N LEU A 22 -13.51 -9.54 -3.55
CA LEU A 22 -13.57 -8.43 -2.59
C LEU A 22 -12.18 -7.80 -2.36
N ASN A 23 -11.13 -8.62 -2.25
CA ASN A 23 -9.76 -8.13 -2.08
C ASN A 23 -9.27 -7.33 -3.29
N ILE A 24 -9.59 -7.77 -4.52
CA ILE A 24 -9.26 -7.02 -5.74
C ILE A 24 -9.90 -5.64 -5.69
N ILE A 25 -11.21 -5.57 -5.43
CA ILE A 25 -11.95 -4.30 -5.38
C ILE A 25 -11.39 -3.36 -4.30
N SER A 26 -11.04 -3.89 -3.12
CA SER A 26 -10.43 -3.09 -2.05
C SER A 26 -9.08 -2.51 -2.48
N SER A 27 -8.20 -3.35 -3.04
CA SER A 27 -6.86 -2.94 -3.46
C SER A 27 -6.87 -1.88 -4.57
N GLU A 28 -7.86 -1.93 -5.45
CA GLU A 28 -8.02 -0.96 -6.54
C GLU A 28 -8.47 0.41 -6.00
N ASN A 29 -9.30 0.43 -4.96
CA ASN A 29 -9.70 1.67 -4.27
C ASN A 29 -8.53 2.31 -3.50
N ASP A 30 -7.68 1.51 -2.86
CA ASP A 30 -6.53 2.03 -2.11
C ASP A 30 -5.53 2.74 -3.04
N ALA A 31 -5.27 2.16 -4.21
CA ALA A 31 -4.41 2.79 -5.21
C ALA A 31 -4.97 4.14 -5.71
N LEU A 32 -6.29 4.22 -5.91
CA LEU A 32 -6.95 5.48 -6.28
C LEU A 32 -6.86 6.53 -5.18
N PHE A 33 -7.02 6.13 -3.92
CA PHE A 33 -6.88 7.03 -2.78
C PHE A 33 -5.46 7.63 -2.69
N GLU A 34 -4.43 6.81 -2.88
CA GLU A 34 -3.03 7.25 -2.87
C GLU A 34 -2.72 8.26 -3.98
N ILE A 35 -3.28 8.04 -5.17
CA ILE A 35 -3.14 8.98 -6.30
C ILE A 35 -3.84 10.30 -5.97
N ASP A 36 -5.06 10.25 -5.42
CA ASP A 36 -5.79 11.45 -5.04
C ASP A 36 -5.08 12.22 -3.91
N GLU A 37 -4.49 11.52 -2.95
CA GLU A 37 -3.67 12.12 -1.90
C GLU A 37 -2.42 12.81 -2.48
N ALA A 38 -1.75 12.19 -3.46
CA ALA A 38 -0.63 12.80 -4.17
C ALA A 38 -1.04 14.07 -4.94
N LEU A 39 -2.20 14.05 -5.60
CA LEU A 39 -2.77 15.23 -6.27
C LEU A 39 -3.12 16.35 -5.28
N ARG A 40 -3.71 16.03 -4.13
CA ARG A 40 -3.98 17.02 -3.08
C ARG A 40 -2.70 17.69 -2.54
N ARG A 41 -1.58 16.97 -2.48
CA ARG A 41 -0.27 17.53 -2.07
C ARG A 41 0.33 18.43 -3.13
N LEU A 42 0.09 18.13 -4.41
CA LEU A 42 0.43 19.02 -5.52
C LEU A 42 -0.35 20.33 -5.41
N ASP A 43 -1.67 20.26 -5.21
CA ASP A 43 -2.52 21.44 -5.02
C ASP A 43 -2.18 22.23 -3.74
N GLY A 44 -1.82 21.53 -2.67
CA GLY A 44 -1.41 22.11 -1.40
C GLY A 44 0.01 22.70 -1.38
N GLY A 45 0.78 22.56 -2.47
CA GLY A 45 2.15 23.08 -2.58
C GLY A 45 3.17 22.40 -1.66
N THR A 46 2.81 21.28 -1.02
CA THR A 46 3.70 20.48 -0.17
C THR A 46 4.36 19.33 -0.94
N TYR A 47 4.04 19.19 -2.22
CA TYR A 47 4.65 18.21 -3.10
C TYR A 47 6.17 18.38 -3.19
N GLY A 48 6.88 17.26 -3.09
CA GLY A 48 8.34 17.25 -3.04
C GLY A 48 8.92 17.67 -1.69
N GLY A 49 8.12 17.90 -0.65
CA GLY A 49 8.57 17.99 0.73
C GLY A 49 8.50 16.65 1.44
N CYS A 50 9.54 16.28 2.19
CA CYS A 50 9.51 15.11 3.05
C CYS A 50 8.64 15.37 4.29
N GLU A 51 7.72 14.45 4.59
CA GLU A 51 6.80 14.58 5.73
C GLU A 51 7.48 14.51 7.10
N GLU A 52 8.67 13.92 7.17
CA GLU A 52 9.36 13.67 8.45
C GLU A 52 10.41 14.73 8.78
N CYS A 53 11.28 15.09 7.83
CA CYS A 53 12.29 16.13 8.02
C CYS A 53 11.84 17.52 7.53
N GLY A 54 10.77 17.62 6.74
CA GLY A 54 10.40 18.85 6.02
C GLY A 54 11.36 19.24 4.88
N CYS A 55 12.35 18.39 4.59
CA CYS A 55 13.38 18.67 3.60
C CYS A 55 12.91 18.34 2.17
N ILE A 56 13.44 19.05 1.17
CA ILE A 56 13.08 18.82 -0.24
C ILE A 56 13.55 17.42 -0.69
N ILE A 57 12.66 16.68 -1.33
CA ILE A 57 12.90 15.38 -1.93
C ILE A 57 13.57 15.60 -3.30
N ASP A 58 14.62 14.82 -3.58
CA ASP A 58 15.34 14.92 -4.84
C ASP A 58 14.42 14.71 -6.05
N VAL A 59 14.48 15.63 -7.02
CA VAL A 59 13.76 15.56 -8.29
C VAL A 59 13.90 14.20 -9.00
N PRO A 60 15.09 13.58 -9.14
CA PRO A 60 15.20 12.26 -9.78
C PRO A 60 14.39 11.17 -9.05
N ARG A 61 14.19 11.32 -7.74
CA ARG A 61 13.40 10.38 -6.94
C ARG A 61 11.90 10.59 -7.14
N LEU A 62 11.45 11.84 -7.22
CA LEU A 62 10.06 12.17 -7.58
C LEU A 62 9.74 11.77 -9.02
N ALA A 63 10.71 11.90 -9.95
CA ALA A 63 10.56 11.46 -11.32
C ALA A 63 10.42 9.93 -11.45
N ALA A 64 11.15 9.17 -10.62
CA ALA A 64 11.03 7.72 -10.57
C ALA A 64 9.74 7.27 -9.85
N LEU A 65 9.38 7.94 -8.76
CA LEU A 65 8.23 7.62 -7.91
C LEU A 65 7.53 8.91 -7.46
N PRO A 66 6.51 9.38 -8.21
CA PRO A 66 5.89 10.67 -7.97
C PRO A 66 5.07 10.75 -6.68
N PHE A 67 4.72 9.63 -6.07
CA PHE A 67 3.93 9.56 -4.83
C PHE A 67 4.81 9.44 -3.56
N VAL A 68 6.13 9.52 -3.67
CA VAL A 68 7.03 9.40 -2.52
C VAL A 68 6.84 10.54 -1.53
N ARG A 69 6.63 10.18 -0.27
CA ARG A 69 6.35 11.10 0.85
C ARG A 69 7.58 11.44 1.70
N MET A 70 8.67 10.68 1.54
CA MET A 70 9.86 10.76 2.39
C MET A 70 11.15 10.88 1.58
N CYS A 71 12.11 11.65 2.09
CA CYS A 71 13.46 11.71 1.56
C CYS A 71 14.22 10.41 1.81
N ILE A 72 15.31 10.18 1.07
CA ILE A 72 16.10 8.96 1.18
C ILE A 72 16.67 8.74 2.60
N LYS A 73 17.01 9.82 3.31
CA LYS A 73 17.57 9.75 4.68
C LYS A 73 16.52 9.22 5.67
N CYS A 74 15.34 9.82 5.67
CA CYS A 74 14.22 9.39 6.51
C CYS A 74 13.77 7.97 6.15
N GLN A 75 13.69 7.64 4.85
CA GLN A 75 13.36 6.28 4.42
C GLN A 75 14.40 5.26 4.92
N SER A 76 15.70 5.53 4.75
CA SER A 76 16.75 4.63 5.22
C SER A 76 16.78 4.49 6.74
N GLU A 77 16.38 5.50 7.49
CA GLU A 77 16.26 5.44 8.95
C GLU A 77 15.03 4.63 9.39
N ALA A 78 13.91 4.78 8.69
CA ALA A 78 12.70 3.98 8.88
C ALA A 78 12.96 2.49 8.56
N GLU A 79 13.73 2.18 7.52
CA GLU A 79 14.12 0.80 7.17
C GLU A 79 15.05 0.17 8.22
N LYS A 80 15.95 0.97 8.82
CA LYS A 80 16.86 0.51 9.89
C LYS A 80 16.12 0.24 11.20
N THR A 81 15.19 1.11 11.56
CA THR A 81 14.40 1.01 12.81
C THR A 81 13.28 0.00 12.70
N ASN A 82 12.75 -0.22 11.49
CA ASN A 82 11.69 -1.14 11.22
C ASN A 82 12.05 -2.02 10.02
N ARG A 83 12.40 -3.29 10.27
CA ARG A 83 12.65 -4.35 9.26
C ARG A 83 11.42 -4.71 8.42
N ARG A 84 10.44 -3.81 8.30
CA ARG A 84 9.21 -3.95 7.53
C ARG A 84 8.85 -2.62 6.88
N TYR A 85 9.73 -2.08 6.04
CA TYR A 85 9.31 -1.25 4.93
C TYR A 85 9.47 -2.07 3.67
N HIS A 86 8.39 -2.79 3.34
CA HIS A 86 8.25 -3.53 2.10
C HIS A 86 8.12 -2.48 1.00
N HIS A 87 9.27 -2.14 0.42
CA HIS A 87 9.39 -1.31 -0.76
C HIS A 87 8.54 -1.93 -1.88
N PHE A 88 7.41 -1.31 -2.20
CA PHE A 88 6.35 -1.83 -3.06
C PHE A 88 5.65 -3.09 -2.52
N ASP A 89 4.75 -2.93 -1.55
CA ASP A 89 3.69 -3.92 -1.31
C ASP A 89 2.39 -3.17 -1.06
N VAL A 90 1.40 -3.44 -1.92
CA VAL A 90 0.00 -3.08 -1.79
C VAL A 90 -0.58 -3.88 -0.61
N ARG A 91 -0.06 -3.66 0.60
CA ARG A 91 -0.40 -4.41 1.82
C ARG A 91 -0.28 -3.55 3.07
N ARG A 92 -1.21 -2.62 3.20
CA ARG A 92 -1.66 -2.02 4.47
C ARG A 92 -3.06 -1.45 4.18
N SER A 93 -4.19 -2.02 4.60
CA SER A 93 -4.47 -3.00 5.65
C SER A 93 -5.83 -3.65 5.37
N TYR A 94 -5.92 -4.99 5.42
CA TYR A 94 -6.81 -5.83 6.24
C TYR A 94 -6.52 -7.31 5.90
#